data_AF-A0A1F3JS97-F1
#
_entry.id   AF-A0A1F3JS97-F1
#
_cell.length_a   1.000
_cell.length_b   1.000
_cell.length_c   1.000
_cell.angle_alpha   90.00
_cell.angle_beta   90.00
_cell.angle_gamma   90.00
#
_symmetry.space_group_name_H-M   'P 1'
#
loop_
_entity.id
_entity.type
_entity.pdbx_description
1 polymer ?
#
loop_
_entity_poly.entity_id
_entity_poly.type
_entity_poly.pdbx_seq_one_letter_code
_entity_poly.pdbx_strand_id
1 'polypeptide(L)'
;MKIKLILTSFFLFLTLEPMQAQEPLTIFMRPANTGNMEYDAFKNEAFDLYEFSVTVEKKALKTKILTNNELESIRYQKAAADSLLAQSEILLKKLDSISKNQPNAPVFLNTQQAIIVLNKAKSNFRIAVAVLEEMEEIEEF
;
A
#
# COMPACT_ATOMS: atom_id res chain seq x y z
N MET A 1 -44.09 -50.80 36.75
CA MET A 1 -44.19 -49.33 36.85
C MET A 1 -43.24 -48.78 37.90
N LYS A 2 -42.25 -48.00 37.46
CA LYS A 2 -41.68 -46.78 38.08
C LYS A 2 -40.54 -46.33 37.15
N ILE A 3 -40.80 -45.30 36.36
CA ILE A 3 -39.83 -44.67 35.45
C ILE A 3 -38.98 -43.72 36.30
N LYS A 4 -37.64 -43.81 36.19
CA LYS A 4 -36.73 -42.77 36.66
C LYS A 4 -36.16 -42.06 35.44
N LEU A 5 -36.54 -40.80 35.29
CA LEU A 5 -36.05 -39.85 34.31
C LEU A 5 -34.65 -39.41 34.76
N ILE A 6 -33.62 -39.67 33.96
CA ILE A 6 -32.29 -39.07 34.16
C ILE A 6 -32.05 -38.12 32.98
N LEU A 7 -32.18 -36.84 33.30
CA LEU A 7 -31.82 -35.71 32.46
C LEU A 7 -30.36 -35.39 32.76
N THR A 8 -29.45 -35.66 31.82
CA THR A 8 -28.10 -35.07 31.87
C THR A 8 -27.76 -34.49 30.52
N SER A 9 -27.69 -33.17 30.54
CA SER A 9 -27.56 -32.26 29.43
C SER A 9 -26.28 -32.50 28.62
N PHE A 10 -26.48 -32.46 27.31
CA PHE A 10 -25.46 -32.41 26.28
C PHE A 10 -24.77 -31.03 26.35
N PHE A 11 -23.48 -31.00 26.67
CA PHE A 11 -22.62 -29.82 26.45
C PHE A 11 -21.62 -30.16 25.34
N LEU A 12 -21.96 -29.76 24.11
CA LEU A 12 -21.04 -29.74 22.99
C LEU A 12 -20.11 -28.52 23.18
N PHE A 13 -18.88 -28.76 23.63
CA PHE A 13 -17.84 -27.73 23.61
C PHE A 13 -17.40 -27.53 22.16
N LEU A 14 -17.95 -26.50 21.50
CA LEU A 14 -17.36 -25.91 20.30
C LEU A 14 -16.07 -25.20 20.72
N THR A 15 -14.93 -25.86 20.54
CA THR A 15 -13.62 -25.21 20.61
C THR A 15 -13.50 -24.30 19.40
N LEU A 16 -13.89 -23.03 19.57
CA LEU A 16 -13.41 -21.95 18.72
C LEU A 16 -11.90 -21.90 18.92
N GLU A 17 -11.15 -22.34 17.92
CA GLU A 17 -9.73 -22.03 17.84
C GLU A 17 -9.58 -20.52 18.04
N PRO A 18 -8.62 -20.06 18.87
CA PRO A 18 -8.34 -18.64 18.95
C PRO A 18 -7.88 -18.21 17.56
N MET A 19 -8.78 -17.53 16.85
CA MET A 19 -8.46 -16.74 15.67
C MET A 19 -7.28 -15.88 16.09
N GLN A 20 -6.08 -16.20 15.60
CA GLN A 20 -4.90 -15.42 15.89
C GLN A 20 -5.27 -13.97 15.61
N ALA A 21 -5.19 -13.14 16.65
CA ALA A 21 -5.33 -11.71 16.53
C ALA A 21 -4.22 -11.27 15.57
N GLN A 22 -4.58 -11.21 14.30
CA GLN A 22 -3.75 -10.69 13.24
C GLN A 22 -3.45 -9.27 13.67
N GLU A 23 -2.19 -9.00 14.00
CA GLU A 23 -1.74 -7.67 14.38
C GLU A 23 -2.35 -6.69 13.37
N PRO A 24 -3.09 -5.66 13.82
CA PRO A 24 -3.68 -4.71 12.90
C PRO A 24 -2.53 -4.22 12.04
N LEU A 25 -2.63 -4.48 10.73
CA LEU A 25 -1.73 -3.91 9.73
C LEU A 25 -1.66 -2.44 10.11
N THR A 26 -0.53 -2.00 10.65
CA THR A 26 -0.34 -0.61 11.01
C THR A 26 -0.39 0.12 9.68
N ILE A 27 -1.57 0.63 9.34
CA ILE A 27 -1.80 1.38 8.11
C ILE A 27 -0.84 2.56 8.24
N PHE A 28 0.26 2.49 7.48
CA PHE A 28 1.27 3.54 7.45
C PHE A 28 0.65 4.77 6.79
N MET A 29 -0.19 5.51 7.51
CA MET A 29 -0.60 6.85 7.12
C MET A 29 0.62 7.76 7.33
N ARG A 30 1.56 7.71 6.41
CA ARG A 30 2.76 8.55 6.43
C ARG A 30 2.45 9.86 5.70
N PRO A 31 2.36 11.01 6.40
CA PRO A 31 2.06 12.28 5.74
C PRO A 31 3.07 12.53 4.65
N ALA A 32 2.61 12.97 3.47
CA ALA A 32 3.48 13.47 2.42
C ALA A 32 4.31 14.61 3.02
N ASN A 33 5.59 14.35 3.30
CA ASN A 33 6.45 15.35 3.90
C ASN A 33 6.84 16.33 2.78
N THR A 34 6.27 17.54 2.82
CA THR A 34 6.35 18.55 1.75
C THR A 34 7.55 19.50 1.87
N GLY A 35 8.47 19.23 2.82
CA GLY A 35 9.73 19.97 2.95
C GLY A 35 10.75 19.66 1.85
N ASN A 36 11.87 20.40 1.80
CA ASN A 36 13.00 20.08 0.93
C ASN A 36 13.54 18.68 1.29
N MET A 37 13.17 17.67 0.52
CA MET A 37 13.58 16.29 0.74
C MET A 37 15.02 16.06 0.24
N GLU A 38 15.82 15.33 1.01
CA GLU A 38 17.15 14.88 0.61
C GLU A 38 17.07 13.75 -0.42
N TYR A 39 18.10 13.59 -1.26
CA TYR A 39 18.11 12.58 -2.33
C TYR A 39 17.95 11.14 -1.81
N ASP A 40 18.59 10.80 -0.69
CA ASP A 40 18.47 9.45 -0.11
C ASP A 40 17.09 9.20 0.52
N ALA A 41 16.50 10.21 1.15
CA ALA A 41 15.13 10.13 1.64
C ALA A 41 14.14 9.94 0.49
N PHE A 42 14.28 10.73 -0.59
CA PHE A 42 13.46 10.61 -1.80
C PHE A 42 13.56 9.21 -2.43
N LYS A 43 14.78 8.69 -2.56
CA LYS A 43 15.02 7.33 -3.08
C LYS A 43 14.32 6.29 -2.21
N ASN A 44 14.55 6.31 -0.90
CA ASN A 44 13.99 5.29 -0.02
C ASN A 44 12.45 5.31 -0.04
N GLU A 45 11.83 6.50 0.04
CA GLU A 45 10.37 6.61 -0.04
C GLU A 45 9.81 6.15 -1.39
N ALA A 46 10.51 6.42 -2.50
CA ALA A 46 10.13 5.93 -3.82
C ALA A 46 10.12 4.39 -3.91
N PHE A 47 11.11 3.73 -3.32
CA PHE A 47 11.20 2.26 -3.31
C PHE A 47 10.18 1.63 -2.37
N ASP A 48 9.97 2.20 -1.17
CA ASP A 48 8.97 1.72 -0.21
C ASP A 48 7.56 1.75 -0.82
N LEU A 49 7.21 2.85 -1.51
CA LEU A 49 5.94 2.98 -2.21
C LEU A 49 5.80 1.97 -3.36
N TYR A 50 6.89 1.71 -4.08
CA TYR A 50 6.88 0.71 -5.15
C TYR A 50 6.62 -0.70 -4.61
N GLU A 51 7.30 -1.11 -3.54
CA GLU A 51 7.09 -2.43 -2.92
C GLU A 51 5.66 -2.60 -2.39
N PHE A 52 5.14 -1.56 -1.74
CA PHE A 52 3.75 -1.54 -1.30
C PHE A 52 2.78 -1.65 -2.48
N SER A 53 3.02 -0.90 -3.55
CA SER A 53 2.16 -0.92 -4.75
C SER A 53 2.07 -2.30 -5.42
N VAL A 54 3.19 -3.01 -5.50
CA VAL A 54 3.26 -4.36 -6.08
C VAL A 54 2.46 -5.35 -5.23
N THR A 55 2.56 -5.22 -3.92
CA THR A 55 1.83 -6.07 -2.97
C THR A 55 0.33 -5.85 -3.09
N VAL A 56 -0.09 -4.59 -3.12
CA VAL A 56 -1.49 -4.21 -3.28
C VAL A 56 -2.06 -4.64 -4.63
N GLU A 57 -1.37 -4.39 -5.73
CA GLU A 57 -1.84 -4.77 -7.08
C GLU A 57 -2.04 -6.28 -7.18
N LYS A 58 -1.05 -7.07 -6.73
CA LYS A 58 -1.16 -8.54 -6.69
C LYS A 58 -2.35 -9.00 -5.85
N LYS A 59 -2.59 -8.34 -4.70
CA LYS A 59 -3.73 -8.64 -3.85
C LYS A 59 -5.04 -8.30 -4.56
N ALA A 60 -5.19 -7.10 -5.11
CA ALA A 60 -6.40 -6.66 -5.82
C ALA A 60 -6.76 -7.61 -6.97
N LEU A 61 -5.78 -8.00 -7.79
CA LEU A 61 -5.99 -8.93 -8.90
C LEU A 61 -6.37 -10.36 -8.45
N LYS A 62 -5.88 -10.80 -7.28
CA LYS A 62 -6.10 -12.15 -6.78
C LYS A 62 -7.36 -12.27 -5.94
N THR A 63 -7.49 -11.44 -4.91
CA THR A 63 -8.54 -11.57 -3.90
C THR A 63 -9.79 -10.83 -4.28
N LYS A 64 -9.69 -9.76 -5.09
CA LYS A 64 -10.84 -8.97 -5.51
C LYS A 64 -11.70 -8.49 -4.31
N ILE A 65 -11.12 -8.43 -3.13
CA ILE A 65 -11.81 -8.08 -1.88
C ILE A 65 -10.82 -7.25 -1.07
N LEU A 66 -11.29 -6.10 -0.59
CA LEU A 66 -10.63 -5.29 0.41
C LEU A 66 -11.63 -4.80 1.44
N THR A 67 -11.12 -4.55 2.65
CA THR A 67 -11.83 -3.77 3.65
C THR A 67 -11.73 -2.27 3.31
N ASN A 68 -12.71 -1.45 3.73
CA ASN A 68 -12.70 0.01 3.51
C ASN A 68 -11.38 0.68 3.95
N ASN A 69 -10.81 0.20 5.06
CA ASN A 69 -9.54 0.69 5.59
C ASN A 69 -8.35 0.46 4.63
N GLU A 70 -8.37 -0.64 3.89
CA GLU A 70 -7.32 -0.94 2.92
C GLU A 70 -7.46 -0.08 1.66
N LEU A 71 -8.69 0.14 1.17
CA LEU A 71 -8.93 1.03 0.04
C LEU A 71 -8.48 2.48 0.34
N GLU A 72 -8.80 2.97 1.54
CA GLU A 72 -8.38 4.30 1.98
C GLU A 72 -6.85 4.40 2.13
N SER A 73 -6.20 3.35 2.66
CA SER A 73 -4.74 3.23 2.69
C SER A 73 -4.12 3.31 1.29
N ILE A 74 -4.70 2.62 0.30
CA ILE A 74 -4.21 2.64 -1.09
C ILE A 74 -4.37 4.03 -1.71
N ARG A 75 -5.53 4.67 -1.53
CA ARG A 75 -5.79 6.04 -2.00
C ARG A 75 -4.78 7.02 -1.39
N TYR A 76 -4.49 6.87 -0.10
CA TYR A 76 -3.50 7.67 0.60
C TYR A 76 -2.08 7.50 0.03
N GLN A 77 -1.62 6.26 -0.13
CA GLN A 77 -0.28 5.97 -0.66
C GLN A 77 -0.12 6.38 -2.13
N LYS A 78 -1.21 6.32 -2.91
CA LYS A 78 -1.24 6.90 -4.24
C LYS A 78 -1.00 8.42 -4.20
N ALA A 79 -1.67 9.14 -3.29
CA ALA A 79 -1.47 10.57 -3.13
C ALA A 79 -0.04 10.92 -2.69
N ALA A 80 0.59 10.08 -1.85
CA ALA A 80 2.00 10.21 -1.49
C ALA A 80 2.92 10.04 -2.71
N ALA A 81 2.69 9.03 -3.56
CA ALA A 81 3.44 8.85 -4.80
C ALA A 81 3.27 10.04 -5.76
N ASP A 82 2.06 10.59 -5.88
CA ASP A 82 1.77 11.79 -6.66
C ASP A 82 2.55 13.02 -6.13
N SER A 83 2.61 13.19 -4.80
CA SER A 83 3.38 14.26 -4.16
C SER A 83 4.89 14.12 -4.41
N LEU A 84 5.46 12.93 -4.27
CA LEU A 84 6.88 12.68 -4.53
C LEU A 84 7.25 12.91 -6.00
N LEU A 85 6.38 12.52 -6.94
CA LEU A 85 6.60 12.84 -8.36
C LEU A 85 6.65 14.35 -8.60
N ALA A 86 5.76 15.13 -7.97
CA ALA A 86 5.82 16.58 -8.06
C ALA A 86 7.12 17.16 -7.44
N GLN A 87 7.59 16.60 -6.31
CA GLN A 87 8.87 16.98 -5.72
C GLN A 87 10.08 16.61 -6.59
N SER A 88 9.96 15.53 -7.38
CA SER A 88 11.04 15.08 -8.26
C SER A 88 11.42 16.13 -9.31
N GLU A 89 10.49 16.95 -9.78
CA GLU A 89 10.78 18.06 -10.69
C GLU A 89 11.71 19.10 -10.07
N ILE A 90 11.53 19.38 -8.77
CA ILE A 90 12.38 20.30 -8.01
C ILE A 90 13.78 19.70 -7.83
N LEU A 91 13.86 18.41 -7.52
CA LEU A 91 15.12 17.68 -7.38
C LEU A 91 15.88 17.58 -8.69
N LEU A 92 15.19 17.35 -9.81
CA LEU A 92 15.76 17.32 -11.16
C LEU A 92 16.32 18.68 -11.56
N LYS A 93 15.64 19.79 -11.24
CA LYS A 93 16.17 21.15 -11.47
C LYS A 93 17.45 21.41 -10.68
N LYS A 94 17.54 20.94 -9.43
CA LYS A 94 18.77 21.00 -8.61
C LYS A 94 19.87 20.08 -9.16
N LEU A 95 19.49 18.96 -9.78
CA LEU A 95 20.41 17.99 -10.40
C LEU A 95 20.93 18.41 -11.78
N ASP A 96 20.20 19.21 -12.55
CA ASP A 96 20.61 19.62 -13.90
C ASP A 96 21.93 20.42 -13.90
N SER A 97 22.24 21.11 -12.81
CA SER A 97 23.56 21.73 -12.58
C SER A 97 24.68 20.73 -12.32
N ILE A 98 24.36 19.54 -11.80
CA ILE A 98 25.32 18.47 -11.50
C ILE A 98 25.52 17.56 -12.73
N SER A 99 24.44 17.23 -13.44
CA SER A 99 24.45 16.31 -14.59
C SER A 99 25.27 16.83 -15.78
N LYS A 100 25.26 18.14 -16.04
CA LYS A 100 26.05 18.76 -17.12
C LYS A 100 27.55 18.53 -16.97
N ASN A 101 28.02 18.33 -15.73
CA ASN A 101 29.42 18.07 -15.43
C ASN A 101 29.70 16.59 -15.16
N GLN A 102 28.72 15.84 -14.64
CA GLN A 102 28.86 14.44 -14.24
C GLN A 102 27.54 13.66 -14.43
N PRO A 103 27.18 13.29 -15.67
CA PRO A 103 25.88 12.65 -15.97
C PRO A 103 25.74 11.25 -15.37
N ASN A 104 26.85 10.61 -14.98
CA ASN A 104 26.87 9.29 -14.33
C ASN A 104 27.07 9.37 -12.82
N ALA A 105 26.93 10.56 -12.21
CA ALA A 105 27.02 10.69 -10.76
C ALA A 105 25.96 9.80 -10.10
N PRO A 106 26.31 8.99 -9.07
CA PRO A 106 25.38 8.07 -8.42
C PRO A 106 24.07 8.74 -7.98
N VAL A 107 24.13 9.99 -7.52
CA VAL A 107 22.96 10.77 -7.09
C VAL A 107 21.98 11.02 -8.25
N PHE A 108 22.49 11.31 -9.45
CA PHE A 108 21.67 11.53 -10.64
C PHE A 108 20.97 10.26 -11.09
N LEU A 109 21.73 9.16 -11.25
CA LEU A 109 21.20 7.86 -11.66
C LEU A 109 20.16 7.34 -10.65
N ASN A 110 20.46 7.44 -9.35
CA ASN A 110 19.54 7.01 -8.29
C ASN A 110 18.24 7.82 -8.28
N THR A 111 18.31 9.12 -8.55
CA THR A 111 17.11 9.98 -8.62
C THR A 111 16.26 9.64 -9.84
N GLN A 112 16.86 9.40 -11.00
CA GLN A 112 16.12 8.93 -12.18
C GLN A 112 15.47 7.56 -11.93
N GLN A 113 16.18 6.64 -11.30
CA GLN A 113 15.65 5.34 -10.95
C GLN A 113 14.47 5.44 -9.96
N ALA A 114 14.58 6.30 -8.95
CA ALA A 114 13.50 6.60 -8.02
C ALA A 114 12.24 7.14 -8.73
N ILE A 115 12.40 8.03 -9.72
CA ILE A 115 11.28 8.54 -10.54
C ILE A 115 10.64 7.42 -11.36
N ILE A 116 11.44 6.52 -11.94
CA ILE A 116 10.93 5.38 -12.71
C ILE A 116 10.09 4.46 -11.83
N VAL A 117 10.57 4.13 -10.62
CA VAL A 117 9.81 3.25 -9.72
C VAL A 117 8.56 3.94 -9.15
N LEU A 118 8.58 5.25 -8.92
CA LEU A 118 7.38 6.01 -8.53
C LEU A 118 6.29 5.99 -9.60
N ASN A 119 6.66 6.15 -10.88
CA ASN A 119 5.70 6.05 -11.97
C ASN A 119 5.07 4.65 -12.08
N LYS A 120 5.87 3.60 -11.84
CA LYS A 120 5.35 2.23 -11.74
C LYS A 120 4.42 2.07 -10.55
N ALA A 121 4.80 2.59 -9.38
CA ALA A 121 3.98 2.53 -8.18
C ALA A 121 2.60 3.18 -8.40
N LYS A 122 2.59 4.37 -9.01
CA LYS A 122 1.36 5.07 -9.40
C LYS A 122 0.48 4.24 -10.35
N SER A 123 1.08 3.57 -11.33
CA SER A 123 0.35 2.67 -12.24
C SER A 123 -0.29 1.51 -11.49
N ASN A 124 0.46 0.86 -10.61
CA ASN A 124 -0.01 -0.27 -9.81
C ASN A 124 -1.16 0.12 -8.88
N PHE A 125 -1.07 1.29 -8.22
CA PHE A 125 -2.16 1.82 -7.42
C PHE A 125 -3.40 2.12 -8.26
N ARG A 126 -3.25 2.68 -9.47
CA ARG A 126 -4.38 2.93 -10.36
C ARG A 126 -5.09 1.64 -10.75
N ILE A 127 -4.34 0.59 -11.09
CA ILE A 127 -4.89 -0.73 -11.41
C ILE A 127 -5.63 -1.29 -10.21
N ALA A 128 -5.01 -1.27 -9.03
CA ALA A 128 -5.64 -1.77 -7.82
C ALA A 128 -6.96 -1.04 -7.54
N VAL A 129 -6.96 0.30 -7.50
CA VAL A 129 -8.16 1.10 -7.25
C VAL A 129 -9.27 0.78 -8.26
N ALA A 130 -8.96 0.73 -9.56
CA ALA A 130 -9.97 0.42 -10.59
C ALA A 130 -10.60 -0.97 -10.41
N VAL A 131 -9.78 -2.00 -10.20
CA VAL A 131 -10.26 -3.38 -9.97
C VAL A 131 -11.17 -3.47 -8.74
N LEU A 132 -10.96 -2.62 -7.75
CA LEU A 132 -11.67 -2.64 -6.48
C LEU A 132 -12.93 -1.77 -6.49
N GLU A 133 -12.90 -0.62 -7.16
CA GLU A 133 -14.06 0.25 -7.35
C GLU A 133 -15.14 -0.43 -8.22
N GLU A 134 -14.74 -1.19 -9.25
CA GLU A 134 -15.66 -2.03 -10.03
C GLU A 134 -16.43 -3.06 -9.19
N MET A 135 -15.97 -3.36 -7.96
CA MET A 135 -16.62 -4.35 -7.08
C MET A 135 -17.54 -3.74 -6.04
N GLU A 136 -17.28 -2.50 -5.62
CA GLU A 136 -18.20 -1.73 -4.77
C GLU A 136 -19.53 -1.50 -5.52
N GLU A 137 -19.47 -1.24 -6.83
CA GLU A 137 -20.66 -1.11 -7.70
C GLU A 137 -21.49 -2.41 -7.81
N ILE A 138 -20.93 -3.58 -7.53
CA ILE A 138 -21.62 -4.88 -7.65
C ILE A 138 -22.36 -5.25 -6.35
N GLU A 139 -21.91 -4.76 -5.18
CA GLU A 139 -22.54 -5.06 -3.88
C GLU A 139 -23.78 -4.19 -3.56
N GLU A 140 -24.06 -3.14 -4.34
CA GLU A 140 -25.21 -2.24 -4.14
C GLU A 140 -26.56 -2.74 -4.74
N PHE A 141 -26.66 -3.97 -5.25
CA PHE A 141 -27.86 -4.56 -5.86
C PHE A 141 -28.46 -5.74 -5.08
#